data_AF-F0LIK7-F1
#
_entry.id   AF-F0LIK7-F1
#
_cell.length_a   1.000
_cell.length_b   1.000
_cell.length_c   1.000
_cell.angle_alpha   90.00
_cell.angle_beta   90.00
_cell.angle_gamma   90.00
#
_symmetry.space_group_name_H-M   'P 1'
#
loop_
_entity.id
_entity.type
_entity.pdbx_description
1 polymer ?
#
loop_
_entity_poly.entity_id
_entity_poly.type
_entity_poly.pdbx_seq_one_letter_code
_entity_poly.pdbx_strand_id
1 'polypeptide(L)'
;MALIEGANAIWKRCVLYQDIPLKTAEKLLGYLHSTKGIIIYEDPIEYLPKAEEIALENNVTVYDSLYIAQALKYGKLATSDEKQGKVAEKLGIVVFYL
;
A
#
# COMPACT_ATOMS: atom_id res chain seq x y z
N MET A 1 1.02 4.93 -2.79
CA MET A 1 1.65 3.64 -3.16
C MET A 1 0.67 2.58 -3.67
N ALA A 2 -0.55 2.48 -3.13
CA ALA A 2 -1.48 1.36 -3.39
C ALA A 2 -1.71 1.00 -4.87
N LEU A 3 -1.78 2.00 -5.76
CA LEU A 3 -1.93 1.74 -7.19
C LEU A 3 -0.72 0.99 -7.79
N ILE A 4 0.49 1.36 -7.37
CA ILE A 4 1.74 0.76 -7.83
C ILE A 4 1.84 -0.68 -7.32
N GLU A 5 1.54 -0.89 -6.04
CA GLU A 5 1.58 -2.24 -5.44
C GLU A 5 0.51 -3.16 -6.01
N GLY A 6 -0.71 -2.66 -6.22
CA GLY A 6 -1.77 -3.40 -6.90
C GLY A 6 -1.38 -3.77 -8.33
N ALA A 7 -0.76 -2.85 -9.08
CA ALA A 7 -0.29 -3.13 -10.43
C ALA A 7 0.83 -4.18 -10.43
N ASN A 8 1.76 -4.11 -9.47
CA ASN A 8 2.81 -5.09 -9.29
C ASN A 8 2.26 -6.47 -8.91
N ALA A 9 1.20 -6.53 -8.09
CA ALA A 9 0.53 -7.78 -7.76
C ALA A 9 -0.10 -8.43 -9.01
N ILE A 10 -0.76 -7.64 -9.87
CA ILE A 10 -1.31 -8.14 -11.14
C ILE A 10 -0.18 -8.60 -12.08
N TRP A 11 0.92 -7.85 -12.15
CA TRP A 11 2.10 -8.25 -12.93
C TRP A 11 2.68 -9.58 -12.44
N LYS A 12 2.85 -9.78 -11.12
CA LYS A 12 3.33 -11.05 -10.55
C LYS A 12 2.45 -12.21 -10.96
N ARG A 13 1.13 -12.05 -10.89
CA ARG A 13 0.16 -13.06 -11.34
C ARG A 13 0.34 -13.44 -12.81
N CYS A 14 0.46 -12.44 -13.68
CA CYS A 14 0.64 -12.70 -15.12
C CYS A 14 2.01 -13.29 -15.48
N VAL A 15 3.09 -12.77 -14.90
CA VAL A 15 4.47 -13.01 -15.37
C VAL A 15 5.20 -14.02 -14.49
N LEU A 16 5.12 -13.87 -13.17
CA LEU A 16 5.85 -14.70 -12.23
C LEU A 16 5.10 -16.02 -11.94
N TYR A 17 3.81 -15.92 -11.65
CA TYR A 17 2.98 -17.08 -11.29
C TYR A 17 2.30 -17.72 -12.50
N GLN A 18 2.15 -16.96 -13.60
CA GLN A 18 1.52 -17.41 -14.84
C GLN A 18 0.11 -17.99 -14.60
N ASP A 19 -0.58 -17.51 -13.56
CA ASP A 19 -1.90 -18.00 -13.15
C ASP A 19 -3.06 -17.25 -13.83
N ILE A 20 -2.75 -16.17 -14.55
CA ILE A 20 -3.68 -15.42 -15.40
C ILE A 20 -3.07 -15.09 -16.77
N PRO A 21 -3.87 -15.10 -17.86
CA PRO A 21 -3.39 -14.69 -19.17
C PRO A 21 -3.23 -13.17 -19.26
N LEU A 22 -2.37 -12.70 -20.18
CA LEU A 22 -2.11 -11.27 -20.43
C LEU A 22 -3.38 -10.44 -20.56
N LYS A 23 -4.36 -10.92 -21.35
CA LYS A 23 -5.64 -10.23 -21.55
C LYS A 23 -6.43 -10.01 -20.25
N THR A 24 -6.35 -10.96 -19.31
CA THR A 24 -6.96 -10.81 -17.98
C THR A 24 -6.20 -9.78 -17.15
N ALA A 25 -4.86 -9.81 -17.18
CA ALA A 25 -4.02 -8.85 -16.48
C ALA A 25 -4.28 -7.40 -16.97
N GLU A 26 -4.35 -7.18 -18.29
CA GLU A 26 -4.67 -5.88 -18.89
C GLU A 26 -6.03 -5.36 -18.41
N LYS A 27 -7.04 -6.23 -18.37
CA LYS A 27 -8.38 -5.88 -17.89
C LYS A 27 -8.37 -5.50 -16.40
N LEU A 28 -7.67 -6.27 -15.56
CA LEU A 28 -7.52 -5.98 -14.13
C LEU A 28 -6.77 -4.67 -13.89
N LEU A 29 -5.71 -4.38 -14.66
CA LEU A 29 -5.00 -3.10 -14.60
C LEU A 29 -5.91 -1.94 -15.02
N GLY A 30 -6.76 -2.12 -16.03
CA GLY A 30 -7.77 -1.15 -16.41
C GLY A 30 -8.74 -0.81 -15.27
N TYR A 31 -9.25 -1.84 -14.57
CA TYR A 31 -10.08 -1.63 -13.38
C TYR A 31 -9.33 -0.95 -12.24
N LEU A 32 -8.09 -1.37 -11.99
CA LEU A 32 -7.25 -0.74 -10.97
C LEU A 32 -6.98 0.74 -11.27
N HIS A 33 -6.76 1.13 -12.53
CA HIS A 33 -6.59 2.54 -12.89
C HIS A 33 -7.87 3.35 -12.76
N SER A 34 -9.04 2.73 -12.95
CA SER A 34 -10.34 3.41 -12.85
C SER A 34 -10.67 3.89 -11.43
N THR A 35 -10.02 3.32 -10.40
CA THR A 35 -10.20 3.74 -9.00
C THR A 35 -9.75 5.18 -8.76
N LYS A 36 -8.91 5.77 -9.63
CA LYS A 36 -8.53 7.20 -9.56
C LYS A 36 -9.72 8.15 -9.62
N GLY A 37 -10.87 7.70 -10.15
CA GLY A 37 -12.12 8.47 -10.15
C GLY A 37 -12.94 8.36 -8.86
N ILE A 38 -12.53 7.50 -7.92
CA ILE A 38 -13.30 7.14 -6.72
C ILE A 38 -12.46 7.32 -5.44
N ILE A 39 -11.14 7.16 -5.54
CA ILE A 39 -10.18 7.19 -4.44
C ILE A 39 -9.18 8.33 -4.67
N ILE A 40 -8.86 9.06 -3.61
CA ILE A 40 -7.81 10.07 -3.63
C ILE A 40 -6.46 9.37 -3.45
N TYR A 41 -5.56 9.59 -4.41
CA TYR A 41 -4.17 9.14 -4.35
C TYR A 41 -3.28 10.34 -4.03
N GLU A 42 -2.69 10.33 -2.84
CA GLU A 42 -1.68 11.32 -2.46
C GLU A 42 -0.29 10.90 -2.93
N ASP A 43 0.58 11.89 -3.13
CA ASP A 43 1.96 11.66 -3.52
C ASP A 43 2.74 11.06 -2.32
N PRO A 44 3.26 9.83 -2.42
CA PRO A 44 4.04 9.22 -1.34
C PRO A 44 5.31 10.00 -1.00
N ILE A 45 5.86 10.80 -1.92
CA ILE A 45 7.08 11.57 -1.66
C ILE A 45 6.86 12.61 -0.55
N GLU A 46 5.63 13.12 -0.39
CA GLU A 46 5.26 14.02 0.70
C GLU A 46 5.43 13.38 2.09
N TYR A 47 5.35 12.05 2.16
CA TYR A 47 5.44 11.28 3.40
C TYR A 47 6.82 10.68 3.64
N LEU A 48 7.74 10.79 2.68
CA LEU A 48 9.01 10.06 2.68
C LEU A 48 9.87 10.35 3.92
N PRO A 49 10.09 11.61 4.36
CA PRO A 49 10.94 11.86 5.54
C PRO A 49 10.42 11.20 6.81
N LYS A 50 9.09 11.22 7.03
CA LYS A 50 8.48 10.56 8.20
C LYS A 50 8.47 9.03 8.04
N ALA A 51 8.29 8.53 6.82
CA ALA A 51 8.34 7.10 6.55
C ALA A 51 9.74 6.50 6.80
N GLU A 52 10.81 7.22 6.45
CA GLU A 52 12.19 6.83 6.73
C GLU A 52 12.46 6.70 8.23
N GLU A 53 12.02 7.69 9.03
CA GLU A 53 12.07 7.65 10.50
C GLU A 53 11.35 6.41 11.05
N ILE A 54 10.10 6.19 10.66
CA ILE A 54 9.30 5.05 11.12
C ILE A 54 9.95 3.71 10.72
N ALA A 55 10.48 3.62 9.49
CA ALA A 55 11.12 2.42 8.97
C ALA A 55 12.35 2.04 9.81
N LEU A 56 13.21 3.02 10.11
CA LEU A 56 14.43 2.83 10.90
C LEU A 56 14.11 2.46 12.35
N GLU A 57 13.16 3.15 12.98
CA GLU A 57 12.82 2.96 14.40
C GLU A 57 12.06 1.65 14.67
N ASN A 58 11.28 1.17 13.70
CA ASN A 58 10.39 0.02 13.88
C ASN A 58 10.81 -1.20 13.03
N ASN A 59 11.93 -1.12 12.31
CA ASN A 59 12.47 -2.19 11.47
C ASN A 59 11.43 -2.74 10.47
N VAL A 60 10.73 -1.85 9.78
CA VAL A 60 9.79 -2.15 8.69
C VAL A 60 10.28 -1.53 7.38
N THR A 61 9.72 -1.93 6.24
CA THR A 61 10.16 -1.38 4.95
C THR A 61 9.70 0.07 4.78
N VAL A 62 10.41 0.85 3.95
CA VAL A 62 9.97 2.22 3.60
C VAL A 62 8.59 2.20 2.95
N TYR A 63 8.26 1.18 2.16
CA TYR A 63 6.93 1.03 1.57
C TYR A 63 5.84 0.89 2.65
N ASP A 64 6.05 0.03 3.64
CA ASP A 64 5.10 -0.14 4.74
C ASP A 64 4.97 1.16 5.54
N SER A 65 6.10 1.81 5.82
CA SER A 65 6.14 3.07 6.55
C SER A 65 5.47 4.23 5.83
N LEU A 66 5.43 4.25 4.49
CA LEU A 66 4.73 5.30 3.75
C LEU A 66 3.23 5.30 4.05
N TYR A 67 2.61 4.11 4.15
CA TYR A 67 1.21 4.01 4.55
C TYR A 67 1.00 4.40 6.02
N ILE A 68 1.92 4.02 6.91
CA ILE A 68 1.84 4.39 8.32
C ILE A 68 1.98 5.92 8.47
N ALA A 69 2.93 6.54 7.78
CA ALA A 69 3.13 7.98 7.77
C ALA A 69 1.90 8.72 7.22
N GLN A 70 1.27 8.21 6.16
CA GLN A 70 -0.01 8.74 5.69
C GLN A 70 -1.12 8.54 6.73
N ALA A 71 -1.19 7.39 7.37
CA ALA A 71 -2.21 7.08 8.36
C ALA A 71 -2.08 7.93 9.64
N LEU A 72 -0.89 8.44 9.98
CA LEU A 72 -0.73 9.45 11.04
C LEU A 72 -1.53 10.74 10.77
N LYS A 73 -1.72 11.12 9.50
CA LYS A 73 -2.52 12.28 9.11
C LYS A 73 -4.03 12.07 9.29
N TYR A 74 -4.51 10.84 9.06
CA TYR A 74 -5.96 10.53 9.04
C TYR A 74 -6.45 9.67 10.23
N GLY A 75 -5.53 9.14 11.03
CA GLY A 75 -5.80 8.34 12.24
C GLY A 75 -6.25 6.90 12.00
N LYS A 76 -6.27 6.42 10.75
CA LYS A 76 -6.76 5.08 10.39
C LYS A 76 -5.91 4.42 9.30
N LEU A 77 -5.74 3.10 9.39
CA LEU A 77 -5.06 2.28 8.39
C LEU A 77 -5.87 1.00 8.11
N ALA A 78 -6.06 0.65 6.84
CA ALA A 78 -6.57 -0.66 6.45
C ALA A 78 -5.43 -1.47 5.82
N THR A 79 -5.16 -2.67 6.34
CA THR A 79 -4.04 -3.49 5.87
C THR A 79 -4.27 -4.98 6.13
N SER A 80 -3.74 -5.84 5.26
CA SER A 80 -3.65 -7.29 5.54
C SER A 80 -2.26 -7.69 6.08
N ASP A 81 -1.33 -6.74 6.22
CA ASP A 81 0.00 -6.99 6.78
C ASP A 81 -0.01 -6.77 8.30
N GLU A 82 0.10 -7.86 9.07
CA GLU A 82 0.12 -7.81 10.52
C GLU A 82 1.28 -6.99 11.10
N LYS A 83 2.45 -7.03 10.46
CA LYS A 83 3.64 -6.32 10.96
C LYS A 83 3.44 -4.81 10.81
N GLN A 84 2.92 -4.38 9.65
CA GLN A 84 2.55 -2.99 9.42
C GLN A 84 1.45 -2.53 10.39
N GLY A 85 0.40 -3.34 10.56
CA GLY A 85 -0.72 -3.05 11.47
C GLY A 85 -0.25 -2.85 12.92
N LYS A 86 0.56 -3.77 13.44
CA LYS A 86 1.11 -3.68 14.82
C LYS A 86 1.94 -2.42 15.04
N VAL A 87 2.73 -2.00 14.05
CA VAL A 87 3.49 -0.74 14.14
C VAL A 87 2.56 0.47 14.12
N ALA A 88 1.53 0.46 13.27
CA ALA A 88 0.54 1.54 13.22
C ALA A 88 -0.23 1.67 14.56
N GLU A 89 -0.68 0.56 15.14
CA GLU A 89 -1.36 0.53 16.44
C GLU A 89 -0.48 1.09 17.57
N LYS A 90 0.81 0.73 17.58
CA LYS A 90 1.80 1.28 18.54
C LYS A 90 1.92 2.81 18.43
N LEU A 91 1.69 3.37 17.25
CA LEU A 91 1.71 4.82 16.98
C LEU A 91 0.33 5.48 17.17
N GLY A 92 -0.65 4.77 17.72
CA GLY A 92 -1.99 5.30 18.03
C GLY A 92 -2.95 5.37 16.84
N ILE A 93 -2.63 4.70 15.73
CA ILE A 93 -3.49 4.62 14.55
C ILE A 93 -4.50 3.49 14.74
N VAL A 94 -5.76 3.73 14.38
CA VAL A 94 -6.79 2.68 14.36
C VAL A 94 -6.59 1.78 13.14
N VAL A 95 -6.44 0.47 13.36
CA VAL A 95 -6.19 -0.49 12.27
C VAL A 95 -7.44 -1.33 11.97
N PHE A 96 -7.73 -1.49 10.67
CA PHE A 96 -8.72 -2.41 10.14
C PHE A 96 -8.00 -3.50 9.36
N TYR A 97 -7.99 -4.72 9.89
CA TYR A 97 -7.42 -5.86 9.19
C TYR A 97 -8.38 -6.36 8.10
N LEU A 98 -7.84 -6.61 6.91
CA LEU A 98 -8.57 -7.07 5.71
C LEU A 98 -8.30 -8.53 5.40
#